data_AF-Q0AHE3-F1
#
_entry.id   AF-Q0AHE3-F1
#
_cell.length_a   1.000
_cell.length_b   1.000
_cell.length_c   1.000
_cell.angle_alpha   90.00
_cell.angle_beta   90.00
_cell.angle_gamma   90.00
#
_symmetry.space_group_name_H-M   'P 1'
#
loop_
_entity.id
_entity.type
_entity.pdbx_description
1 polymer ?
#
loop_
_entity_poly.entity_id
_entity_poly.type
_entity_poly.pdbx_seq_one_letter_code
_entity_poly.pdbx_strand_id
1 'polypeptide(L)'
;MDGPAQAEMPQLPWHRTKIICTLGPATDQPGVLARLIGAGMMDVARFNLSHGDHASHARRIQQVRQLAQQAGRFIAVLMDLPGPKFRLGELSNGARELHLGADVILALEADPPDGLPVKHPALLQALRVGESVYLADGAIRLEVKIAGAERVVCQVLVSGTVTSGSGINVPESKRSVLIPTDDDRRHLVFALEQQAEWIGVSFVQSADDLIRVRTLLPPGQQPLLMAKIEKRQALVDLDAIMATSDGVMVARGDLGVETDLAEIPLVQKRIIALANAQARPVITATQMLESMVTQEQPTRAEVTDVANAMLDGTDGVMLSAETAIGRFPVAAAEILQRVLTATETEYAVRVARDRLRASESTPATNPISLVACQLAARLNAKAIIAPVRDIATALGIARFRPAAPLVVMADSEDLCRRLAVVWGVSPLLAVAEFEPQSCLYLASHWLCAQGLAQPGDPVVMLSTSGAAQGAADTLQVMRVDNS
;
A
#
# COMPACT_ATOMS: atom_id res chain seq x y z
N MET A 1 -36.80 -29.83 -1.70
CA MET A 1 -35.74 -29.64 -0.69
C MET A 1 -35.11 -28.32 -1.03
N ASP A 2 -35.59 -27.28 -0.36
CA ASP A 2 -35.18 -25.91 -0.63
C ASP A 2 -33.72 -25.75 -0.20
N GLY A 3 -32.86 -25.48 -1.18
CA GLY A 3 -31.46 -25.11 -0.92
C GLY A 3 -31.41 -23.82 -0.10
N PRO A 4 -30.29 -23.55 0.60
CA PRO A 4 -30.15 -22.32 1.36
C PRO A 4 -30.38 -21.13 0.43
N ALA A 5 -31.30 -20.25 0.79
CA ALA A 5 -31.54 -19.00 0.08
C ALA A 5 -30.20 -18.25 -0.03
N GLN A 6 -29.65 -18.22 -1.23
CA GLN A 6 -28.41 -17.53 -1.54
C GLN A 6 -28.68 -16.03 -1.36
N ALA A 7 -27.98 -15.39 -0.42
CA ALA A 7 -28.08 -13.96 -0.25
C ALA A 7 -27.68 -13.27 -1.57
N GLU A 8 -28.57 -12.45 -2.12
CA GLU A 8 -28.26 -11.63 -3.29
C GLU A 8 -26.99 -10.82 -3.00
N MET A 9 -25.93 -11.08 -3.76
CA MET A 9 -24.71 -10.30 -3.66
C MET A 9 -25.00 -8.87 -4.17
N PRO A 10 -24.80 -7.82 -3.34
CA PRO A 10 -25.05 -6.46 -3.79
C PRO A 10 -24.11 -6.11 -4.95
N GLN A 11 -24.66 -5.44 -5.97
CA GLN A 11 -23.86 -4.91 -7.06
C GLN A 11 -23.04 -3.73 -6.55
N LEU A 12 -21.73 -3.93 -6.39
CA LEU A 12 -20.81 -2.91 -5.93
C LEU A 12 -20.00 -2.36 -7.12
N PRO A 13 -19.60 -1.08 -7.09
CA PRO A 13 -18.70 -0.54 -8.09
C PRO A 13 -17.35 -1.28 -8.00
N TRP A 14 -17.08 -2.14 -8.98
CA TRP A 14 -15.81 -2.83 -9.10
C TRP A 14 -14.75 -1.89 -9.69
N HIS A 15 -13.56 -1.90 -9.10
CA HIS A 15 -12.38 -1.16 -9.54
C HIS A 15 -11.16 -2.08 -9.57
N ARG A 16 -10.15 -1.69 -10.36
CA ARG A 16 -8.90 -2.43 -10.51
C ARG A 16 -7.85 -1.96 -9.51
N THR A 17 -7.69 -0.65 -9.40
CA THR A 17 -6.77 -0.01 -8.45
C THR A 17 -7.36 -0.10 -7.05
N LYS A 18 -6.59 -0.67 -6.14
CA LYS A 18 -7.02 -1.00 -4.78
C LYS A 18 -7.03 0.20 -3.87
N ILE A 19 -7.92 0.18 -2.87
CA ILE A 19 -8.05 1.24 -1.88
C ILE A 19 -7.54 0.74 -0.54
N ILE A 20 -6.54 1.45 -0.01
CA ILE A 20 -5.96 1.19 1.30
C ILE A 20 -6.43 2.28 2.26
N CYS A 21 -7.07 1.90 3.35
CA CYS A 21 -7.53 2.83 4.37
C CYS A 21 -6.77 2.59 5.67
N THR A 22 -6.26 3.67 6.27
CA THR A 22 -5.60 3.58 7.57
C THR A 22 -6.65 3.64 8.67
N LEU A 23 -6.65 2.66 9.56
CA LEU A 23 -7.61 2.61 10.66
C LEU A 23 -7.11 3.42 11.86
N GLY A 24 -8.03 4.12 12.50
CA GLY A 24 -7.77 4.97 13.65
C GLY A 24 -9.07 5.44 14.33
N PRO A 25 -8.98 6.43 15.23
CA PRO A 25 -10.14 6.94 15.98
C PRO A 25 -11.36 7.32 15.12
N ALA A 26 -11.16 7.85 13.91
CA ALA A 26 -12.27 8.21 13.03
C ALA A 26 -13.01 6.98 12.47
N THR A 27 -12.31 5.86 12.27
CA THR A 27 -12.93 4.60 11.85
C THR A 27 -13.58 3.79 12.97
N ASP A 28 -13.29 4.13 14.23
CA ASP A 28 -13.90 3.46 15.40
C ASP A 28 -15.37 3.87 15.62
N GLN A 29 -15.82 4.93 14.93
CA GLN A 29 -17.19 5.39 15.05
C GLN A 29 -18.20 4.34 14.54
N PRO A 30 -19.38 4.21 15.19
CA PRO A 30 -20.38 3.23 14.81
C PRO A 30 -20.75 3.28 13.32
N GLY A 31 -20.67 2.13 12.64
CA GLY A 31 -21.07 1.98 11.25
C GLY A 31 -20.05 2.47 10.20
N VAL A 32 -19.01 3.22 10.57
CA VAL A 32 -18.02 3.72 9.60
C VAL A 32 -17.27 2.57 8.94
N LEU A 33 -16.68 1.67 9.73
CA LEU A 33 -15.94 0.52 9.21
C LEU A 33 -16.83 -0.41 8.36
N ALA A 34 -18.07 -0.63 8.79
CA ALA A 34 -19.04 -1.42 8.06
C ALA A 34 -19.38 -0.81 6.69
N ARG A 35 -19.50 0.52 6.60
CA ARG A 35 -19.69 1.23 5.32
C ARG A 35 -18.48 1.13 4.42
N LEU A 36 -17.27 1.38 4.94
CA LEU A 36 -16.02 1.31 4.17
C LEU A 36 -15.84 -0.07 3.51
N ILE A 37 -16.11 -1.14 4.26
CA ILE A 37 -16.03 -2.53 3.76
C ILE A 37 -17.23 -2.83 2.84
N GLY A 38 -18.44 -2.62 3.31
CA GLY A 38 -19.68 -3.05 2.66
C GLY A 38 -19.93 -2.39 1.30
N ALA A 39 -19.48 -1.14 1.11
CA ALA A 39 -19.56 -0.45 -0.18
C ALA A 39 -18.30 -0.58 -1.05
N GLY A 40 -17.36 -1.46 -0.68
CA GLY A 40 -16.16 -1.75 -1.47
C GLY A 40 -15.18 -0.59 -1.58
N MET A 41 -15.15 0.28 -0.57
CA MET A 41 -14.26 1.43 -0.48
C MET A 41 -12.96 1.14 0.29
N MET A 42 -12.74 -0.11 0.69
CA MET A 42 -11.53 -0.57 1.34
C MET A 42 -11.26 -2.01 0.89
N ASP A 43 -10.04 -2.26 0.42
CA ASP A 43 -9.51 -3.59 0.09
C ASP A 43 -8.41 -4.00 1.07
N VAL A 44 -7.71 -3.01 1.63
CA VAL A 44 -6.64 -3.20 2.63
C VAL A 44 -6.88 -2.27 3.82
N ALA A 45 -6.90 -2.84 5.01
CA ALA A 45 -6.87 -2.12 6.27
C ALA A 45 -5.41 -1.95 6.73
N ARG A 46 -4.93 -0.71 6.74
CA ARG A 46 -3.60 -0.36 7.25
C ARG A 46 -3.66 -0.05 8.75
N PHE A 47 -2.72 -0.63 9.49
CA PHE A 47 -2.50 -0.37 10.91
C PHE A 47 -1.13 0.30 11.06
N ASN A 48 -1.15 1.60 11.36
CA ASN A 48 0.08 2.34 11.62
C ASN A 48 0.56 2.08 13.05
N LEU A 49 1.59 1.26 13.21
CA LEU A 49 2.10 0.86 14.51
C LEU A 49 2.94 1.96 15.20
N SER A 50 3.17 3.10 14.54
CA SER A 50 3.75 4.30 15.18
C SER A 50 2.81 4.96 16.20
N HIS A 51 1.52 4.58 16.19
CA HIS A 51 0.48 5.16 17.02
C HIS A 51 -0.44 4.07 17.58
N GLY A 52 -1.00 4.32 18.76
CA GLY A 52 -1.89 3.37 19.43
C GLY A 52 -1.16 2.17 20.03
N ASP A 53 -1.84 1.48 20.94
CA ASP A 53 -1.34 0.26 21.54
C ASP A 53 -1.80 -1.00 20.76
N HIS A 54 -1.12 -2.12 20.97
CA HIS A 54 -1.47 -3.41 20.36
C HIS A 54 -2.90 -3.85 20.67
N ALA A 55 -3.43 -3.53 21.86
CA ALA A 55 -4.79 -3.91 22.24
C ALA A 55 -5.85 -3.21 21.37
N SER A 56 -5.65 -1.92 21.08
CA SER A 56 -6.51 -1.14 20.19
C SER A 56 -6.47 -1.66 18.75
N HIS A 57 -5.27 -2.00 18.26
CA HIS A 57 -5.09 -2.59 16.93
C HIS A 57 -5.73 -3.97 16.83
N ALA A 58 -5.56 -4.84 17.84
CA ALA A 58 -6.17 -6.18 17.87
C ALA A 58 -7.71 -6.11 17.78
N ARG A 59 -8.34 -5.19 18.54
CA ARG A 59 -9.80 -4.98 18.47
C ARG A 59 -10.24 -4.57 17.07
N ARG A 60 -9.54 -3.63 16.44
CA ARG A 60 -9.86 -3.18 15.07
C ARG A 60 -9.67 -4.29 14.04
N ILE A 61 -8.62 -5.11 14.16
CA ILE A 61 -8.40 -6.26 13.26
C ILE A 61 -9.55 -7.25 13.38
N GLN A 62 -9.94 -7.61 14.60
CA GLN A 62 -11.08 -8.50 14.82
C GLN A 62 -12.36 -7.95 14.17
N GLN A 63 -12.64 -6.66 14.33
CA GLN A 63 -13.78 -6.00 13.69
C GLN A 63 -13.69 -6.03 12.15
N VAL A 64 -12.51 -5.75 11.58
CA VAL A 64 -12.29 -5.86 10.12
C VAL A 64 -12.61 -7.27 9.63
N ARG A 65 -12.05 -8.31 10.27
CA ARG A 65 -12.29 -9.70 9.84
C ARG A 65 -13.77 -10.07 9.94
N GLN A 66 -14.44 -9.71 11.03
CA GLN A 66 -15.87 -9.98 11.22
C GLN A 66 -16.73 -9.29 10.16
N LEU A 67 -16.53 -7.99 9.94
CA LEU A 67 -17.31 -7.22 8.97
C LEU A 67 -17.00 -7.64 7.53
N ALA A 68 -15.75 -7.98 7.22
CA ALA A 68 -15.34 -8.51 5.92
C ALA A 68 -16.04 -9.84 5.62
N GLN A 69 -16.10 -10.75 6.60
CA GLN A 69 -16.83 -12.01 6.48
C GLN A 69 -18.34 -11.77 6.25
N GLN A 70 -18.95 -10.88 7.02
CA GLN A 70 -20.38 -10.51 6.84
C GLN A 70 -20.67 -9.92 5.46
N ALA A 71 -19.72 -9.15 4.91
CA ALA A 71 -19.83 -8.55 3.59
C ALA A 71 -19.44 -9.51 2.44
N GLY A 72 -18.96 -10.72 2.74
CA GLY A 72 -18.45 -11.65 1.72
C GLY A 72 -17.21 -11.13 0.99
N ARG A 73 -16.37 -10.33 1.66
CA ARG A 73 -15.17 -9.69 1.07
C ARG A 73 -13.89 -10.18 1.76
N PHE A 74 -12.81 -10.24 0.99
CA PHE A 74 -11.47 -10.44 1.51
C PHE A 74 -10.79 -9.09 1.69
N ILE A 75 -10.47 -8.74 2.94
CA ILE A 75 -9.75 -7.51 3.30
C ILE A 75 -8.37 -7.90 3.85
N ALA A 76 -7.31 -7.36 3.26
CA ALA A 76 -5.95 -7.55 3.76
C ALA A 76 -5.68 -6.70 5.00
N VAL A 77 -4.86 -7.21 5.90
CA VAL A 77 -4.27 -6.47 7.00
C VAL A 77 -2.82 -6.13 6.64
N LEU A 78 -2.53 -4.81 6.59
CA LEU A 78 -1.19 -4.27 6.39
C LEU A 78 -0.70 -3.64 7.70
N MET A 79 0.28 -4.27 8.35
CA MET A 79 0.92 -3.76 9.56
C MET A 79 2.13 -2.89 9.18
N ASP A 80 2.06 -1.59 9.41
CA ASP A 80 3.11 -0.65 9.04
C ASP A 80 4.05 -0.39 10.23
N LEU A 81 5.28 -0.89 10.14
CA LEU A 81 6.30 -0.79 11.19
C LEU A 81 6.80 0.66 11.33
N PRO A 82 7.04 1.16 12.54
CA PRO A 82 7.51 2.54 12.73
C PRO A 82 8.85 2.85 12.06
N GLY A 83 9.80 1.91 12.10
CA GLY A 83 11.17 2.15 11.70
C GLY A 83 11.90 3.18 12.58
N PRO A 84 13.14 3.56 12.22
CA PRO A 84 13.97 4.50 12.98
C PRO A 84 13.55 5.96 12.76
N LYS A 85 12.31 6.34 13.12
CA LYS A 85 11.83 7.73 13.04
C LYS A 85 12.22 8.52 14.30
N PHE A 86 13.00 9.57 14.12
CA PHE A 86 13.33 10.48 15.22
C PHE A 86 12.17 11.44 15.48
N ARG A 87 11.96 11.76 16.76
CA ARG A 87 10.92 12.69 17.21
C ARG A 87 11.46 13.61 18.29
N LEU A 88 10.89 14.80 18.37
CA LEU A 88 11.11 15.71 19.48
C LEU A 88 10.65 15.09 20.81
N GLY A 89 11.30 15.49 21.89
CA GLY A 89 10.86 15.25 23.26
C GLY A 89 9.62 16.06 23.62
N GLU A 90 9.28 16.05 24.91
CA GLU A 90 8.18 16.86 25.45
C GLU A 90 8.61 18.32 25.58
N LEU A 91 7.77 19.23 25.08
CA LEU A 91 7.92 20.68 25.25
C LEU A 91 7.02 21.13 26.41
N SER A 92 7.48 22.04 27.28
CA SER A 92 6.71 22.45 28.48
C SER A 92 5.31 23.00 28.17
N ASN A 93 5.16 23.73 27.06
CA ASN A 93 3.86 24.27 26.61
C ASN A 93 3.21 23.39 25.52
N GLY A 94 3.72 22.18 25.27
CA GLY A 94 3.27 21.26 24.22
C GLY A 94 3.61 21.70 22.78
N ALA A 95 3.92 22.98 22.57
CA ALA A 95 4.32 23.55 21.29
C ALA A 95 5.35 24.68 21.44
N ARG A 96 6.11 24.95 20.37
CA ARG A 96 7.07 26.04 20.29
C ARG A 96 7.09 26.65 18.88
N GLU A 97 7.04 27.97 18.81
CA GLU A 97 7.16 28.72 17.56
C GLU A 97 8.63 29.00 17.24
N LEU A 98 9.01 28.79 15.98
CA LEU A 98 10.35 29.00 15.46
C LEU A 98 10.30 30.09 14.39
N HIS A 99 11.03 31.17 14.64
CA HIS A 99 11.03 32.35 13.75
C HIS A 99 12.21 32.33 12.79
N LEU A 100 11.99 32.81 11.56
CA LEU A 100 13.01 32.87 10.52
C LEU A 100 14.27 33.61 11.00
N GLY A 101 15.44 33.00 10.77
CA GLY A 101 16.75 33.57 11.08
C GLY A 101 17.18 33.39 12.54
N ALA A 102 16.28 33.02 13.45
CA ALA A 102 16.60 32.76 14.85
C ALA A 102 17.47 31.51 15.00
N ASP A 103 18.28 31.49 16.05
CA ASP A 103 19.02 30.29 16.46
C ASP A 103 18.17 29.45 17.41
N VAL A 104 18.22 28.13 17.24
CA VAL A 104 17.53 27.15 18.07
C VAL A 104 18.50 26.01 18.40
N ILE A 105 18.44 25.51 19.64
CA ILE A 105 19.34 24.46 20.12
C ILE A 105 18.61 23.12 20.12
N LEU A 106 19.11 22.12 19.40
CA LEU A 106 18.71 20.73 19.60
C LEU A 106 19.56 20.13 20.73
N ALA A 107 18.93 19.63 21.81
CA ALA A 107 19.66 19.12 22.98
C ALA A 107 19.05 17.86 23.57
N LEU A 108 19.87 17.05 24.27
CA LEU A 108 19.40 15.90 25.05
C LEU A 108 18.66 16.28 26.34
N GLU A 109 18.88 17.51 26.80
CA GLU A 109 18.20 18.06 27.96
C GLU A 109 16.68 18.08 27.75
N ALA A 110 15.93 17.80 28.82
CA ALA A 110 14.48 17.92 28.78
C ALA A 110 14.09 19.40 28.76
N ASP A 111 13.32 19.80 27.74
CA ASP A 111 12.84 21.18 27.50
C ASP A 111 13.89 22.29 27.71
N PRO A 112 14.95 22.34 26.88
CA PRO A 112 15.96 23.39 26.97
C PRO A 112 15.35 24.79 26.74
N PRO A 113 15.78 25.82 27.51
CA PRO A 113 15.43 27.21 27.23
C PRO A 113 15.83 27.55 25.79
N ASP A 114 14.88 28.05 25.00
CA ASP A 114 15.07 28.40 23.58
C ASP A 114 15.59 27.25 22.67
N GLY A 115 15.50 26.00 23.11
CA GLY A 115 15.83 24.82 22.31
C GLY A 115 14.69 23.82 22.10
N LEU A 116 15.01 22.69 21.48
CA LEU A 116 14.12 21.58 21.24
C LEU A 116 14.74 20.30 21.81
N PRO A 117 14.01 19.54 22.63
CA PRO A 117 14.51 18.31 23.22
C PRO A 117 14.57 17.20 22.18
N VAL A 118 15.67 16.43 22.20
CA VAL A 118 15.92 15.28 21.33
C VAL A 118 16.18 14.05 22.20
N LYS A 119 15.50 12.94 21.91
CA LYS A 119 15.60 11.70 22.71
C LYS A 119 16.82 10.83 22.38
N HIS A 120 17.42 11.03 21.20
CA HIS A 120 18.42 10.12 20.65
C HIS A 120 19.77 10.81 20.50
N PRO A 121 20.78 10.50 21.34
CA PRO A 121 22.14 11.04 21.21
C PRO A 121 22.76 10.79 19.84
N ALA A 122 22.48 9.62 19.26
CA ALA A 122 22.95 9.24 17.93
C ALA A 122 22.49 10.21 16.83
N LEU A 123 21.36 10.91 17.01
CA LEU A 123 20.92 11.95 16.06
C LEU A 123 21.86 13.15 16.11
N LEU A 124 22.12 13.70 17.30
CA LEU A 124 22.98 14.89 17.44
C LEU A 124 24.42 14.61 17.00
N GLN A 125 24.93 13.42 17.33
CA GLN A 125 26.28 12.99 16.95
C GLN A 125 26.44 12.79 15.43
N ALA A 126 25.36 12.55 14.70
CA ALA A 126 25.40 12.36 13.25
C ALA A 126 25.42 13.69 12.47
N LEU A 127 24.92 14.77 13.08
CA LEU A 127 24.78 16.09 12.45
C LEU A 127 26.12 16.78 12.22
N ARG A 128 26.27 17.40 11.05
CA ARG A 128 27.45 18.19 10.68
C ARG A 128 27.06 19.61 10.32
N VAL A 129 27.99 20.54 10.49
CA VAL A 129 27.80 21.94 10.11
C VAL A 129 27.42 22.05 8.63
N GLY A 130 26.38 22.84 8.35
CA GLY A 130 25.79 23.05 7.02
C GLY A 130 24.72 22.02 6.63
N GLU A 131 24.48 20.96 7.40
CA GLU A 131 23.42 19.99 7.11
C GLU A 131 22.04 20.55 7.46
N SER A 132 21.02 20.10 6.72
CA SER A 132 19.63 20.49 6.98
C SER A 132 18.99 19.59 8.03
N VAL A 133 18.22 20.19 8.94
CA VAL A 133 17.33 19.46 9.85
C VAL A 133 15.89 19.88 9.55
N TYR A 134 15.06 18.91 9.20
CA TYR A 134 13.66 19.14 8.92
C TYR A 134 12.82 18.70 10.12
N LEU A 135 11.84 19.52 10.48
CA LEU A 135 10.91 19.27 11.57
C LEU A 135 9.47 19.27 11.04
N ALA A 136 8.59 18.55 11.74
CA ALA A 136 7.17 18.46 11.40
C ALA A 136 6.95 18.02 9.94
N ASP A 137 7.57 16.90 9.57
CA ASP A 137 7.47 16.27 8.24
C ASP A 137 7.83 17.23 7.08
N GLY A 138 8.84 18.07 7.29
CA GLY A 138 9.38 18.98 6.26
C GLY A 138 8.82 20.40 6.29
N ALA A 139 7.80 20.68 7.12
CA ALA A 139 7.20 22.01 7.20
C ALA A 139 8.16 23.09 7.71
N ILE A 140 9.14 22.70 8.52
CA ILE A 140 10.15 23.58 9.10
C ILE A 140 11.53 23.06 8.70
N ARG A 141 12.42 23.99 8.36
CA ARG A 141 13.80 23.69 7.97
C ARG A 141 14.77 24.49 8.83
N LEU A 142 15.73 23.80 9.39
CA LEU A 142 16.87 24.35 10.10
C LEU A 142 18.16 24.02 9.35
N GLU A 143 19.21 24.81 9.58
CA GLU A 143 20.58 24.53 9.12
C GLU A 143 21.52 24.49 10.32
N VAL A 144 22.35 23.44 10.40
CA VAL A 144 23.30 23.28 11.51
C VAL A 144 24.41 24.32 11.41
N LYS A 145 24.50 25.21 12.40
CA LYS A 145 25.60 26.18 12.55
C LYS A 145 26.77 25.61 13.36
N ILE A 146 26.46 24.91 14.45
CA ILE A 146 27.46 24.35 15.37
C ILE A 146 27.04 22.92 15.71
N ALA A 147 27.88 21.94 15.35
CA ALA A 147 27.68 20.55 15.70
C ALA A 147 28.29 20.22 17.09
N GLY A 148 27.70 19.25 17.79
CA GLY A 148 28.14 18.80 19.10
C GLY A 148 27.44 17.50 19.50
N ALA A 149 28.03 16.77 20.45
CA ALA A 149 27.55 15.44 20.84
C ALA A 149 26.23 15.47 21.65
N GLU A 150 26.00 16.54 22.41
CA GLU A 150 24.83 16.68 23.30
C GLU A 150 23.97 17.91 22.96
N ARG A 151 24.54 18.88 22.25
CA ARG A 151 23.88 20.12 21.82
C ARG A 151 24.33 20.48 20.42
N VAL A 152 23.37 20.80 19.56
CA VAL A 152 23.59 21.28 18.20
C VAL A 152 22.86 22.60 18.04
N VAL A 153 23.55 23.64 17.58
CA VAL A 153 22.95 24.96 17.31
C VAL A 153 22.58 25.00 15.84
N CYS A 154 21.32 25.30 15.55
CA CYS A 154 20.81 25.44 14.20
C CYS A 154 20.20 26.83 14.00
N GLN A 155 20.21 27.31 12.76
CA GLN A 155 19.45 28.49 12.35
C GLN A 155 18.15 28.07 11.65
N VAL A 156 17.06 28.75 11.97
CA VAL A 156 15.77 28.56 11.32
C VAL A 156 15.80 29.17 9.92
N LEU A 157 15.65 28.34 8.88
CA LEU A 157 15.54 28.78 7.48
C LEU A 157 14.09 28.85 6.99
N VAL A 158 13.20 28.04 7.57
CA VAL A 158 11.75 28.08 7.32
C VAL A 158 11.06 28.06 8.68
N SER A 159 10.29 29.10 8.97
CA SER A 159 9.57 29.28 10.23
C SER A 159 8.36 28.37 10.35
N GLY A 160 7.94 28.08 11.59
CA GLY A 160 6.71 27.35 11.85
C GLY A 160 6.56 27.00 13.32
N THR A 161 5.53 26.21 13.65
CA THR A 161 5.31 25.70 15.01
C THR A 161 5.62 24.22 15.06
N VAL A 162 6.42 23.79 16.04
CA VAL A 162 6.62 22.38 16.38
C VAL A 162 5.84 22.01 17.62
N THR A 163 5.44 20.75 17.73
CA THR A 163 4.76 20.19 18.90
C THR A 163 5.59 19.07 19.53
N SER A 164 5.25 18.68 20.76
CA SER A 164 5.78 17.45 21.36
C SER A 164 5.63 16.29 20.38
N GLY A 165 6.70 15.51 20.19
CA GLY A 165 6.69 14.34 19.32
C GLY A 165 6.71 14.62 17.81
N SER A 166 6.84 15.88 17.36
CA SER A 166 7.04 16.19 15.94
C SER A 166 8.23 15.40 15.37
N GLY A 167 8.09 14.90 14.14
CA GLY A 167 9.15 14.16 13.46
C GLY A 167 10.39 15.00 13.18
N ILE A 168 11.57 14.37 13.22
CA ILE A 168 12.85 14.97 12.85
C ILE A 168 13.44 14.16 11.69
N ASN A 169 13.79 14.86 10.61
CA ASN A 169 14.42 14.28 9.43
C ASN A 169 15.76 14.96 9.18
N VAL A 170 16.76 14.12 8.87
CA VAL A 170 18.15 14.51 8.60
C VAL A 170 18.60 13.76 7.33
N PRO A 171 18.31 14.32 6.14
CA PRO A 171 18.54 13.62 4.88
C PRO A 171 20.03 13.32 4.61
N GLU A 172 20.92 14.24 4.99
CA GLU A 172 22.34 14.20 4.70
C GLU A 172 23.12 13.29 5.67
N SER A 173 22.68 13.21 6.93
CA SER A 173 23.40 12.48 7.96
C SER A 173 23.11 10.96 7.89
N LYS A 174 24.18 10.15 7.89
CA LYS A 174 24.04 8.68 7.95
C LYS A 174 23.52 8.25 9.31
N ARG A 175 22.38 7.55 9.34
CA ARG A 175 21.84 6.93 10.55
C ARG A 175 22.58 5.63 10.84
N SER A 176 22.99 5.42 12.08
CA SER A 176 23.60 4.17 12.54
C SER A 176 22.57 3.11 12.99
N VAL A 177 21.28 3.45 12.97
CA VAL A 177 20.20 2.56 13.44
C VAL A 177 19.85 1.54 12.36
N LEU A 178 19.97 0.27 12.70
CA LEU A 178 19.60 -0.84 11.82
C LEU A 178 18.08 -1.03 11.78
N ILE A 179 17.60 -1.46 10.63
CA ILE A 179 16.23 -1.96 10.42
C ILE A 179 16.25 -3.49 10.51
N PRO A 180 15.31 -4.14 11.23
CA PRO A 180 14.31 -3.55 12.12
C PRO A 180 14.93 -3.05 13.43
N THR A 181 14.33 -2.00 14.01
CA THR A 181 14.62 -1.51 15.36
C THR A 181 14.11 -2.47 16.45
N ASP A 182 14.46 -2.25 17.72
CA ASP A 182 13.92 -3.05 18.83
C ASP A 182 12.41 -2.88 19.02
N ASP A 183 11.88 -1.70 18.69
CA ASP A 183 10.44 -1.43 18.67
C ASP A 183 9.76 -2.20 17.53
N ASP A 184 10.34 -2.16 16.33
CA ASP A 184 9.86 -2.93 15.18
C ASP A 184 9.83 -4.43 15.50
N ARG A 185 10.83 -4.98 16.22
CA ARG A 185 10.84 -6.39 16.64
C ARG A 185 9.63 -6.75 17.51
N ARG A 186 9.25 -5.88 18.44
CA ARG A 186 8.03 -6.08 19.25
C ARG A 186 6.78 -6.03 18.39
N HIS A 187 6.72 -5.12 17.42
CA HIS A 187 5.63 -5.01 16.48
C HIS A 187 5.53 -6.19 15.50
N LEU A 188 6.66 -6.77 15.09
CA LEU A 188 6.70 -7.98 14.25
C LEU A 188 6.06 -9.18 14.96
N VAL A 189 6.34 -9.37 16.25
CA VAL A 189 5.70 -10.44 17.04
C VAL A 189 4.18 -10.27 17.05
N PHE A 190 3.70 -9.06 17.35
CA PHE A 190 2.29 -8.75 17.32
C PHE A 190 1.66 -8.96 15.92
N ALA A 191 2.34 -8.55 14.84
CA ALA A 191 1.85 -8.75 13.48
C ALA A 191 1.68 -10.24 13.13
N LEU A 192 2.59 -11.10 13.61
CA LEU A 192 2.49 -12.55 13.45
C LEU A 192 1.33 -13.15 14.26
N GLU A 193 1.15 -12.72 15.51
CA GLU A 193 0.03 -13.15 16.36
C GLU A 193 -1.33 -12.79 15.74
N GLN A 194 -1.42 -11.63 15.09
CA GLN A 194 -2.63 -11.16 14.40
C GLN A 194 -2.78 -11.71 12.98
N GLN A 195 -1.86 -12.56 12.52
CA GLN A 195 -1.86 -13.15 11.18
C GLN A 195 -1.99 -12.08 10.09
N ALA A 196 -1.19 -11.02 10.18
CA ALA A 196 -1.16 -9.98 9.15
C ALA A 196 -0.73 -10.57 7.81
N GLU A 197 -1.36 -10.14 6.71
CA GLU A 197 -0.96 -10.58 5.36
C GLU A 197 0.29 -9.84 4.86
N TRP A 198 0.41 -8.57 5.23
CA TRP A 198 1.47 -7.68 4.77
C TRP A 198 2.11 -6.91 5.93
N ILE A 199 3.42 -6.72 5.83
CA ILE A 199 4.20 -5.86 6.73
C ILE A 199 4.86 -4.75 5.92
N GLY A 200 4.53 -3.50 6.23
CA GLY A 200 5.21 -2.31 5.72
C GLY A 200 6.50 -2.09 6.51
N VAL A 201 7.64 -2.09 5.83
CA VAL A 201 8.95 -1.83 6.44
C VAL A 201 9.34 -0.39 6.13
N SER A 202 9.35 0.47 7.17
CA SER A 202 9.70 1.89 7.04
C SER A 202 11.21 2.13 6.90
N PHE A 203 11.56 3.24 6.26
CA PHE A 203 12.91 3.77 6.08
C PHE A 203 13.91 2.80 5.43
N VAL A 204 13.43 1.86 4.61
CA VAL A 204 14.29 0.92 3.87
C VAL A 204 15.30 1.71 3.03
N GLN A 205 16.57 1.34 3.12
CA GLN A 205 17.69 1.97 2.40
C GLN A 205 18.49 0.96 1.58
N SER A 206 18.43 -0.33 1.91
CA SER A 206 19.08 -1.40 1.15
C SER A 206 18.31 -2.71 1.17
N ALA A 207 18.65 -3.62 0.26
CA ALA A 207 18.13 -5.00 0.26
C ALA A 207 18.37 -5.72 1.60
N ASP A 208 19.51 -5.46 2.25
CA ASP A 208 19.87 -6.09 3.53
C ASP A 208 18.89 -5.74 4.66
N ASP A 209 18.24 -4.57 4.60
CA ASP A 209 17.23 -4.18 5.59
C ASP A 209 16.05 -5.17 5.57
N LEU A 210 15.59 -5.53 4.37
CA LEU A 210 14.50 -6.50 4.18
C LEU A 210 14.94 -7.92 4.52
N ILE A 211 16.16 -8.31 4.17
CA ILE A 211 16.72 -9.62 4.53
C ILE A 211 16.72 -9.78 6.05
N ARG A 212 17.18 -8.77 6.79
CA ARG A 212 17.18 -8.80 8.27
C ARG A 212 15.78 -8.93 8.85
N VAL A 213 14.78 -8.24 8.31
CA VAL A 213 13.37 -8.42 8.72
C VAL A 213 12.91 -9.85 8.41
N ARG A 214 13.13 -10.34 7.20
CA ARG A 214 12.70 -11.68 6.76
C ARG A 214 13.30 -12.80 7.59
N THR A 215 14.54 -12.63 8.06
CA THR A 215 15.23 -13.62 8.91
C THR A 215 14.56 -13.79 10.28
N LEU A 216 13.73 -12.82 10.71
CA LEU A 216 12.96 -12.90 11.96
C LEU A 216 11.59 -13.57 11.78
N LEU A 217 11.17 -13.83 10.53
CA LEU A 217 9.86 -14.40 10.24
C LEU A 217 9.94 -15.94 10.16
N PRO A 218 8.93 -16.66 10.71
CA PRO A 218 8.93 -18.11 10.69
C PRO A 218 8.73 -18.67 9.27
N PRO A 219 9.53 -19.65 8.79
CA PRO A 219 9.37 -20.19 7.44
C PRO A 219 7.97 -20.78 7.20
N GLY A 220 7.44 -20.61 5.99
CA GLY A 220 6.19 -21.25 5.53
C GLY A 220 4.89 -20.50 5.84
N GLN A 221 4.86 -19.55 6.79
CA GLN A 221 3.66 -18.73 7.12
C GLN A 221 3.99 -17.24 7.25
N GLN A 222 4.99 -16.78 6.50
CA GLN A 222 5.48 -15.41 6.61
C GLN A 222 4.48 -14.42 6.00
N PRO A 223 4.22 -13.27 6.65
CA PRO A 223 3.64 -12.12 5.97
C PRO A 223 4.55 -11.67 4.81
N LEU A 224 3.94 -11.04 3.81
CA LEU A 224 4.66 -10.44 2.69
C LEU A 224 5.27 -9.10 3.11
N LEU A 225 6.49 -8.80 2.66
CA LEU A 225 7.20 -7.58 3.01
C LEU A 225 7.00 -6.49 1.95
N MET A 226 6.48 -5.35 2.37
CA MET A 226 6.33 -4.15 1.56
C MET A 226 7.39 -3.11 1.94
N ALA A 227 8.36 -2.86 1.07
CA ALA A 227 9.38 -1.85 1.34
C ALA A 227 8.83 -0.44 1.12
N LYS A 228 8.95 0.43 2.14
CA LYS A 228 8.55 1.83 2.02
C LYS A 228 9.74 2.65 1.54
N ILE A 229 9.59 3.21 0.34
CA ILE A 229 10.61 4.02 -0.31
C ILE A 229 10.48 5.45 0.20
N GLU A 230 11.21 5.74 1.28
CA GLU A 230 11.14 7.00 2.02
C GLU A 230 12.47 7.77 1.99
N LYS A 231 13.58 7.11 1.61
CA LYS A 231 14.93 7.66 1.70
C LYS A 231 15.57 7.83 0.33
N ARG A 232 16.35 8.89 0.13
CA ARG A 232 17.14 9.09 -1.09
C ARG A 232 18.06 7.91 -1.40
N GLN A 233 18.67 7.30 -0.38
CA GLN A 233 19.53 6.12 -0.54
C GLN A 233 18.76 4.92 -1.14
N ALA A 234 17.47 4.77 -0.83
CA ALA A 234 16.63 3.72 -1.40
C ALA A 234 16.44 3.88 -2.91
N LEU A 235 16.50 5.11 -3.42
CA LEU A 235 16.41 5.39 -4.86
C LEU A 235 17.69 5.00 -5.62
N VAL A 236 18.82 4.96 -4.90
CA VAL A 236 20.11 4.51 -5.43
C VAL A 236 20.13 2.99 -5.49
N ASP A 237 19.65 2.30 -4.45
CA ASP A 237 19.61 0.82 -4.35
C ASP A 237 18.26 0.22 -4.79
N LEU A 238 17.49 0.97 -5.58
CA LEU A 238 16.08 0.68 -5.84
C LEU A 238 15.87 -0.70 -6.47
N ASP A 239 16.72 -1.10 -7.42
CA ASP A 239 16.63 -2.39 -8.09
C ASP A 239 16.83 -3.57 -7.14
N ALA A 240 17.81 -3.50 -6.23
CA ALA A 240 18.08 -4.56 -5.27
C ALA A 240 17.00 -4.65 -4.19
N ILE A 241 16.50 -3.50 -3.73
CA ILE A 241 15.35 -3.41 -2.81
C ILE A 241 14.13 -4.05 -3.47
N MET A 242 13.81 -3.70 -4.71
CA MET A 242 12.67 -4.23 -5.46
C MET A 242 12.75 -5.76 -5.63
N ALA A 243 13.94 -6.28 -5.94
CA ALA A 243 14.17 -7.71 -6.10
C ALA A 243 13.91 -8.51 -4.81
N THR A 244 14.20 -7.92 -3.64
CA THR A 244 14.09 -8.55 -2.32
C THR A 244 12.73 -8.33 -1.63
N SER A 245 11.98 -7.35 -2.12
CA SER A 245 10.64 -6.99 -1.62
C SER A 245 9.55 -7.88 -2.20
N ASP A 246 8.46 -8.10 -1.46
CA ASP A 246 7.25 -8.73 -2.01
C ASP A 246 6.33 -7.68 -2.66
N GLY A 247 6.41 -6.42 -2.20
CA GLY A 247 5.78 -5.24 -2.78
C GLY A 247 6.49 -3.95 -2.33
N VAL A 248 6.09 -2.80 -2.84
CA VAL A 248 6.69 -1.51 -2.45
C VAL A 248 5.63 -0.45 -2.18
N MET A 249 5.98 0.56 -1.40
CA MET A 249 5.14 1.71 -1.13
C MET A 249 5.92 3.00 -1.43
N VAL A 250 5.35 3.86 -2.27
CA VAL A 250 5.86 5.22 -2.53
C VAL A 250 5.32 6.14 -1.44
N ALA A 251 6.12 6.39 -0.41
CA ALA A 251 5.73 7.20 0.74
C ALA A 251 6.18 8.67 0.53
N ARG A 252 5.32 9.42 -0.16
CA ARG A 252 5.66 10.76 -0.71
C ARG A 252 5.92 11.82 0.35
N GLY A 253 5.25 11.73 1.51
CA GLY A 253 5.48 12.62 2.64
C GLY A 253 6.93 12.56 3.12
N ASP A 254 7.38 11.40 3.60
CA ASP A 254 8.76 11.25 4.07
C ASP A 254 9.80 11.38 2.93
N LEU A 255 9.49 10.88 1.72
CA LEU A 255 10.38 11.01 0.56
C LEU A 255 10.54 12.46 0.08
N GLY A 256 9.49 13.28 0.19
CA GLY A 256 9.47 14.71 -0.13
C GLY A 256 10.33 15.56 0.79
N VAL A 257 10.68 15.04 1.98
CA VAL A 257 11.66 15.68 2.86
C VAL A 257 13.10 15.37 2.43
N GLU A 258 13.30 14.24 1.76
CA GLU A 258 14.61 13.69 1.42
C GLU A 258 15.05 14.03 -0.01
N THR A 259 14.13 14.47 -0.86
CA THR A 259 14.34 14.78 -2.28
C THR A 259 13.76 16.14 -2.63
N ASP A 260 14.20 16.73 -3.74
CA ASP A 260 13.62 17.99 -4.19
C ASP A 260 12.14 17.79 -4.55
N LEU A 261 11.28 18.71 -4.13
CA LEU A 261 9.83 18.60 -4.36
C LEU A 261 9.50 18.48 -5.85
N ALA A 262 10.26 19.12 -6.74
CA ALA A 262 10.07 19.02 -8.19
C ALA A 262 10.46 17.64 -8.76
N GLU A 263 11.29 16.87 -8.06
CA GLU A 263 11.69 15.52 -8.46
C GLU A 263 10.67 14.46 -8.05
N ILE A 264 9.82 14.72 -7.05
CA ILE A 264 8.88 13.73 -6.49
C ILE A 264 8.01 13.05 -7.56
N PRO A 265 7.36 13.78 -8.51
CA PRO A 265 6.58 13.13 -9.55
C PRO A 265 7.41 12.21 -10.45
N LEU A 266 8.68 12.54 -10.71
CA LEU A 266 9.58 11.74 -11.54
C LEU A 266 10.00 10.46 -10.81
N VAL A 267 10.34 10.60 -9.53
CA VAL A 267 10.73 9.48 -8.67
C VAL A 267 9.57 8.50 -8.47
N GLN A 268 8.35 9.00 -8.22
CA GLN A 268 7.14 8.18 -8.15
C GLN A 268 6.98 7.33 -9.41
N LYS A 269 7.03 7.96 -10.59
CA LYS A 269 6.91 7.27 -11.88
C LYS A 269 7.98 6.19 -12.04
N ARG A 270 9.23 6.50 -11.67
CA ARG A 270 10.34 5.53 -11.71
C ARG A 270 10.09 4.32 -10.81
N ILE A 271 9.66 4.53 -9.56
CA ILE A 271 9.39 3.44 -8.61
C ILE A 271 8.24 2.56 -9.12
N ILE A 272 7.12 3.17 -9.52
CA ILE A 272 5.95 2.44 -10.03
C ILE A 272 6.30 1.67 -11.30
N ALA A 273 7.02 2.27 -12.25
CA ALA A 273 7.41 1.62 -13.49
C ALA A 273 8.30 0.38 -13.22
N LEU A 274 9.25 0.49 -12.30
CA LEU A 274 10.13 -0.62 -11.93
C LEU A 274 9.36 -1.73 -11.19
N ALA A 275 8.48 -1.37 -10.26
CA ALA A 275 7.63 -2.33 -9.55
C ALA A 275 6.77 -3.15 -10.53
N ASN A 276 6.14 -2.46 -11.48
CA ASN A 276 5.34 -3.08 -12.54
C ASN A 276 6.19 -4.02 -13.41
N ALA A 277 7.41 -3.61 -13.79
CA ALA A 277 8.31 -4.44 -14.59
C ALA A 277 8.74 -5.73 -13.85
N GLN A 278 8.93 -5.65 -12.53
CA GLN A 278 9.31 -6.77 -11.67
C GLN A 278 8.13 -7.54 -11.06
N ALA A 279 6.89 -7.25 -11.48
CA ALA A 279 5.67 -7.85 -10.93
C ALA A 279 5.53 -7.69 -9.41
N ARG A 280 5.96 -6.55 -8.86
CA ARG A 280 5.80 -6.19 -7.44
C ARG A 280 4.59 -5.26 -7.30
N PRO A 281 3.61 -5.54 -6.42
CA PRO A 281 2.56 -4.59 -6.09
C PRO A 281 3.15 -3.29 -5.59
N VAL A 282 2.63 -2.18 -6.08
CA VAL A 282 3.04 -0.84 -5.61
C VAL A 282 1.84 -0.07 -5.07
N ILE A 283 2.01 0.53 -3.89
CA ILE A 283 1.06 1.46 -3.28
C ILE A 283 1.60 2.88 -3.38
N THR A 284 0.78 3.82 -3.89
CA THR A 284 1.06 5.25 -3.75
C THR A 284 0.43 5.77 -2.47
N ALA A 285 1.24 6.34 -1.60
CA ALA A 285 0.87 6.68 -0.24
C ALA A 285 1.12 8.14 0.11
N THR A 286 0.34 8.64 1.08
CA THR A 286 0.39 9.99 1.68
C THR A 286 0.04 11.12 0.71
N GLN A 287 -0.51 12.23 1.23
CA GLN A 287 -0.85 13.43 0.44
C GLN A 287 -1.78 13.14 -0.75
N MET A 288 -2.66 12.14 -0.64
CA MET A 288 -3.59 11.80 -1.73
C MET A 288 -4.80 12.73 -1.71
N LEU A 289 -5.52 12.80 -0.57
CA LEU A 289 -6.68 13.66 -0.35
C LEU A 289 -6.53 14.40 0.99
N GLU A 290 -5.33 14.89 1.31
CA GLU A 290 -4.96 15.45 2.63
C GLU A 290 -5.93 16.53 3.14
N SER A 291 -6.43 17.40 2.27
CA SER A 291 -7.41 18.42 2.64
C SER A 291 -8.68 17.82 3.26
N MET A 292 -9.03 16.59 2.89
CA MET A 292 -10.20 15.87 3.40
C MET A 292 -10.08 15.38 4.84
N VAL A 293 -8.92 15.54 5.48
CA VAL A 293 -8.80 15.39 6.94
C VAL A 293 -9.73 16.36 7.65
N THR A 294 -9.86 17.59 7.13
CA THR A 294 -10.65 18.65 7.75
C THR A 294 -11.84 19.13 6.91
N GLN A 295 -11.78 18.92 5.59
CA GLN A 295 -12.80 19.34 4.63
C GLN A 295 -13.58 18.14 4.08
N GLU A 296 -14.81 18.35 3.64
CA GLU A 296 -15.62 17.26 3.06
C GLU A 296 -15.35 17.03 1.57
N GLN A 297 -14.66 17.96 0.91
CA GLN A 297 -14.34 17.89 -0.52
C GLN A 297 -12.83 18.13 -0.72
N PRO A 298 -12.18 17.42 -1.64
CA PRO A 298 -10.79 17.65 -1.95
C PRO A 298 -10.61 18.86 -2.88
N THR A 299 -9.36 19.26 -3.03
CA THR A 299 -8.97 20.19 -4.09
C THR A 299 -8.93 19.49 -5.45
N ARG A 300 -9.00 20.29 -6.53
CA ARG A 300 -8.82 19.77 -7.89
C ARG A 300 -7.41 19.18 -8.11
N ALA A 301 -6.41 19.72 -7.42
CA ALA A 301 -5.03 19.26 -7.51
C ALA A 301 -4.89 17.84 -6.95
N GLU A 302 -5.47 17.57 -5.78
CA GLU A 302 -5.50 16.23 -5.15
C GLU A 302 -6.23 15.21 -6.03
N VAL A 303 -7.39 15.57 -6.59
CA VAL A 303 -8.10 14.70 -7.54
C VAL A 303 -7.24 14.35 -8.75
N THR A 304 -6.52 15.35 -9.30
CA THR A 304 -5.61 15.14 -10.45
C THR A 304 -4.42 14.26 -10.06
N ASP A 305 -3.90 14.41 -8.85
CA ASP A 305 -2.78 13.63 -8.32
C ASP A 305 -3.16 12.14 -8.14
N VAL A 306 -4.33 11.86 -7.55
CA VAL A 306 -4.90 10.51 -7.47
C VAL A 306 -5.02 9.87 -8.85
N ALA A 307 -5.59 10.58 -9.82
CA ALA A 307 -5.73 10.09 -11.18
C ALA A 307 -4.37 9.81 -11.83
N ASN A 308 -3.37 10.67 -11.62
CA ASN A 308 -2.02 10.48 -12.15
C ASN A 308 -1.29 9.29 -11.51
N ALA A 309 -1.44 9.05 -10.21
CA ALA A 309 -0.89 7.87 -9.56
C ALA A 309 -1.44 6.57 -10.17
N MET A 310 -2.75 6.56 -10.49
CA MET A 310 -3.39 5.46 -11.20
C MET A 310 -2.83 5.30 -12.63
N LEU A 311 -2.71 6.40 -13.39
CA LEU A 311 -2.17 6.40 -14.75
C LEU A 311 -0.69 5.98 -14.82
N ASP A 312 0.09 6.27 -13.79
CA ASP A 312 1.46 5.79 -13.63
C ASP A 312 1.50 4.26 -13.48
N GLY A 313 0.39 3.66 -13.05
CA GLY A 313 0.16 2.23 -12.96
C GLY A 313 0.31 1.69 -11.54
N THR A 314 -0.05 2.48 -10.52
CA THR A 314 -0.06 2.01 -9.13
C THR A 314 -1.08 0.88 -8.92
N ASP A 315 -0.75 -0.12 -8.10
CA ASP A 315 -1.70 -1.19 -7.77
C ASP A 315 -2.75 -0.72 -6.77
N GLY A 316 -2.39 0.20 -5.88
CA GLY A 316 -3.32 0.79 -4.93
C GLY A 316 -2.96 2.20 -4.48
N VAL A 317 -3.98 2.91 -4.00
CA VAL A 317 -3.88 4.27 -3.44
C VAL A 317 -4.27 4.24 -1.97
N MET A 318 -3.47 4.90 -1.13
CA MET A 318 -3.64 4.86 0.32
C MET A 318 -4.15 6.18 0.91
N LEU A 319 -5.24 6.09 1.66
CA LEU A 319 -5.71 7.13 2.58
C LEU A 319 -5.02 6.94 3.94
N SER A 320 -4.33 7.98 4.38
CA SER A 320 -3.55 8.05 5.62
C SER A 320 -4.39 8.71 6.72
N ALA A 321 -4.19 10.01 6.95
CA ALA A 321 -4.88 10.74 8.01
C ALA A 321 -6.39 10.89 7.70
N GLU A 322 -6.75 10.91 6.41
CA GLU A 322 -8.11 11.11 5.91
C GLU A 322 -9.09 10.10 6.53
N THR A 323 -8.67 8.84 6.64
CA THR A 323 -9.48 7.76 7.22
C THR A 323 -9.16 7.51 8.69
N ALA A 324 -7.92 7.69 9.13
CA ALA A 324 -7.53 7.38 10.50
C ALA A 324 -8.07 8.39 11.53
N ILE A 325 -7.97 9.69 11.24
CA ILE A 325 -8.30 10.78 12.18
C ILE A 325 -9.18 11.87 11.55
N GLY A 326 -9.44 11.79 10.26
CA GLY A 326 -10.20 12.80 9.52
C GLY A 326 -11.65 12.91 9.98
N ARG A 327 -12.26 14.06 9.71
CA ARG A 327 -13.67 14.32 10.03
C ARG A 327 -14.65 13.56 9.13
N PHE A 328 -14.21 13.21 7.92
CA PHE A 328 -15.06 12.63 6.88
C PHE A 328 -14.45 11.36 6.27
N PRO A 329 -14.15 10.32 7.08
CA PRO A 329 -13.42 9.13 6.61
C PRO A 329 -14.15 8.38 5.49
N VAL A 330 -15.49 8.32 5.56
CA VAL A 330 -16.29 7.67 4.52
C VAL A 330 -16.30 8.50 3.24
N ALA A 331 -16.50 9.82 3.33
CA ALA A 331 -16.50 10.69 2.15
C ALA A 331 -15.16 10.67 1.41
N ALA A 332 -14.04 10.62 2.13
CA ALA A 332 -12.71 10.50 1.54
C ALA A 332 -12.57 9.20 0.72
N ALA A 333 -13.03 8.08 1.26
CA ALA A 333 -13.01 6.80 0.56
C ALA A 333 -13.98 6.75 -0.63
N GLU A 334 -15.19 7.33 -0.50
CA GLU A 334 -16.17 7.47 -1.59
C GLU A 334 -15.60 8.30 -2.76
N ILE A 335 -14.94 9.42 -2.46
CA ILE A 335 -14.33 10.27 -3.48
C ILE A 335 -13.14 9.56 -4.14
N LEU A 336 -12.28 8.91 -3.37
CA LEU A 336 -11.17 8.12 -3.93
C LEU A 336 -11.70 7.04 -4.89
N GLN A 337 -12.69 6.26 -4.46
CA GLN A 337 -13.34 5.24 -5.30
C GLN A 337 -13.89 5.86 -6.59
N ARG A 338 -14.60 6.99 -6.49
CA ARG A 338 -15.17 7.68 -7.65
C ARG A 338 -14.11 8.14 -8.65
N VAL A 339 -12.99 8.70 -8.18
CA VAL A 339 -11.89 9.14 -9.04
C VAL A 339 -11.26 7.95 -9.75
N LEU A 340 -10.99 6.85 -9.03
CA LEU A 340 -10.45 5.63 -9.61
C LEU A 340 -11.39 5.04 -10.68
N THR A 341 -12.67 4.84 -10.35
CA THR A 341 -13.66 4.31 -11.31
C THR A 341 -13.79 5.18 -12.56
N ALA A 342 -13.84 6.51 -12.41
CA ALA A 342 -13.95 7.42 -13.55
C ALA A 342 -12.70 7.36 -14.45
N THR A 343 -11.51 7.32 -13.86
CA THR A 343 -10.24 7.30 -14.59
C THR A 343 -10.03 5.93 -15.28
N GLU A 344 -10.38 4.83 -14.61
CA GLU A 344 -10.31 3.49 -15.19
C GLU A 344 -11.26 3.29 -16.37
N THR A 345 -12.48 3.83 -16.28
CA THR A 345 -13.49 3.70 -17.35
C THR A 345 -12.97 4.27 -18.67
N GLU A 346 -12.27 5.40 -18.64
CA GLU A 346 -11.71 6.04 -19.83
C GLU A 346 -10.39 5.40 -20.28
N TYR A 347 -9.52 5.01 -19.33
CA TYR A 347 -8.12 4.72 -19.64
C TYR A 347 -7.68 3.26 -19.50
N ALA A 348 -8.46 2.37 -18.88
CA ALA A 348 -8.03 0.99 -18.63
C ALA A 348 -7.67 0.25 -19.94
N VAL A 349 -8.47 0.41 -20.99
CA VAL A 349 -8.20 -0.22 -22.30
C VAL A 349 -6.93 0.33 -22.95
N ARG A 350 -6.68 1.64 -22.83
CA ARG A 350 -5.47 2.27 -23.36
C ARG A 350 -4.23 1.78 -22.61
N VAL A 351 -4.27 1.81 -21.28
CA VAL A 351 -3.19 1.31 -20.42
C VAL A 351 -2.87 -0.15 -20.73
N ALA A 352 -3.89 -1.01 -20.83
CA ALA A 352 -3.71 -2.42 -21.17
C ALA A 352 -3.02 -2.60 -22.54
N ARG A 353 -3.47 -1.85 -23.56
CA ARG A 353 -2.88 -1.89 -24.90
C ARG A 353 -1.42 -1.46 -24.90
N ASP A 354 -1.10 -0.37 -24.22
CA ASP A 354 0.25 0.18 -24.18
C ASP A 354 1.20 -0.77 -23.41
N ARG A 355 0.73 -1.40 -22.34
CA ARG A 355 1.49 -2.39 -21.55
C ARG A 355 1.77 -3.68 -22.32
N LEU A 356 0.77 -4.20 -23.04
CA LEU A 356 0.95 -5.38 -23.88
C LEU A 356 1.99 -5.13 -24.98
N ARG A 357 1.93 -3.96 -25.65
CA ARG A 357 2.91 -3.57 -26.68
C ARG A 357 4.34 -3.44 -26.11
N ALA A 358 4.50 -2.81 -24.95
CA ALA A 358 5.81 -2.69 -24.31
C ALA A 358 6.41 -4.05 -23.90
N SER A 359 5.55 -5.05 -23.66
CA SER A 359 5.97 -6.40 -23.27
C SER A 359 6.40 -7.27 -24.47
N GLU A 360 6.03 -6.90 -25.70
CA GLU A 360 6.44 -7.65 -26.91
C GLU A 360 7.94 -7.52 -27.22
N SER A 361 8.59 -6.45 -26.74
CA SER A 361 10.02 -6.18 -26.97
C SER A 361 10.96 -6.85 -25.95
N THR A 362 10.45 -7.55 -24.94
CA THR A 362 11.26 -8.23 -23.92
C THR A 362 10.87 -9.70 -23.81
N PRO A 363 11.82 -10.64 -23.63
CA PRO A 363 11.49 -12.04 -23.36
C PRO A 363 10.63 -12.12 -22.10
N ALA A 364 9.36 -12.51 -22.26
CA ALA A 364 8.46 -12.60 -21.13
C ALA A 364 8.88 -13.73 -20.18
N THR A 365 9.09 -13.42 -18.91
CA THR A 365 9.35 -14.43 -17.86
C THR A 365 8.13 -15.30 -17.54
N ASN A 366 6.95 -14.94 -18.06
CA ASN A 366 5.71 -15.73 -17.95
C ASN A 366 4.92 -15.63 -19.27
N PRO A 367 5.30 -16.39 -20.31
CA PRO A 367 4.73 -16.27 -21.65
C PRO A 367 3.24 -16.65 -21.70
N ILE A 368 2.80 -17.62 -20.90
CA ILE A 368 1.39 -18.01 -20.88
C ILE A 368 0.50 -16.89 -20.33
N SER A 369 0.95 -16.16 -19.31
CA SER A 369 0.22 -15.02 -18.77
C SER A 369 0.10 -13.88 -19.79
N LEU A 370 1.16 -13.63 -20.55
CA LEU A 370 1.13 -12.65 -21.64
C LEU A 370 0.13 -13.07 -22.72
N VAL A 371 0.19 -14.32 -23.17
CA VAL A 371 -0.72 -14.85 -24.19
C VAL A 371 -2.17 -14.85 -23.69
N ALA A 372 -2.43 -15.16 -22.42
CA ALA A 372 -3.76 -15.07 -21.82
C ALA A 372 -4.32 -13.64 -21.92
N CYS A 373 -3.52 -12.63 -21.58
CA CYS A 373 -3.92 -11.23 -21.67
C CYS A 373 -4.16 -10.79 -23.12
N GLN A 374 -3.30 -11.22 -24.06
CA GLN A 374 -3.48 -10.95 -25.49
C GLN A 374 -4.73 -11.61 -26.05
N LEU A 375 -4.98 -12.87 -25.68
CA LEU A 375 -6.17 -13.62 -26.10
C LEU A 375 -7.43 -12.98 -25.56
N ALA A 376 -7.46 -12.62 -24.28
CA ALA A 376 -8.58 -11.93 -23.65
C ALA A 376 -8.87 -10.59 -24.35
N ALA A 377 -7.84 -9.80 -24.67
CA ALA A 377 -8.00 -8.55 -25.40
C ALA A 377 -8.55 -8.76 -26.82
N ARG A 378 -8.07 -9.78 -27.55
CA ARG A 378 -8.55 -10.09 -28.92
C ARG A 378 -9.99 -10.59 -28.96
N LEU A 379 -10.40 -11.36 -27.95
CA LEU A 379 -11.75 -11.90 -27.84
C LEU A 379 -12.74 -10.93 -27.19
N ASN A 380 -12.26 -9.77 -26.72
CA ASN A 380 -13.03 -8.88 -25.83
C ASN A 380 -13.64 -9.66 -24.65
N ALA A 381 -12.84 -10.56 -24.06
CA ALA A 381 -13.26 -11.43 -22.98
C ALA A 381 -13.66 -10.61 -21.75
N LYS A 382 -14.71 -11.07 -21.06
CA LYS A 382 -15.22 -10.39 -19.86
C LYS A 382 -14.44 -10.69 -18.59
N ALA A 383 -13.61 -11.72 -18.63
CA ALA A 383 -12.70 -12.05 -17.54
C ALA A 383 -11.54 -12.93 -18.01
N ILE A 384 -10.46 -12.87 -17.24
CA ILE A 384 -9.45 -13.91 -17.17
C ILE A 384 -9.69 -14.66 -15.85
N ILE A 385 -9.85 -15.97 -15.91
CA ILE A 385 -10.03 -16.85 -14.76
C ILE A 385 -8.72 -17.59 -14.52
N ALA A 386 -8.16 -17.47 -13.33
CA ALA A 386 -6.86 -18.05 -13.00
C ALA A 386 -6.89 -18.75 -11.63
N PRO A 387 -6.81 -20.09 -11.60
CA PRO A 387 -6.52 -20.80 -10.37
C PRO A 387 -5.06 -20.60 -9.96
N VAL A 388 -4.83 -20.23 -8.70
CA VAL A 388 -3.51 -19.95 -8.15
C VAL A 388 -3.36 -20.54 -6.75
N ARG A 389 -2.14 -20.98 -6.44
CA ARG A 389 -1.74 -21.46 -5.10
C ARG A 389 -0.76 -20.52 -4.40
N ASP A 390 -0.30 -19.52 -5.12
CA ASP A 390 0.62 -18.51 -4.64
C ASP A 390 0.28 -17.14 -5.25
N ILE A 391 0.79 -16.09 -4.60
CA ILE A 391 0.62 -14.73 -5.08
C ILE A 391 1.42 -14.45 -6.35
N ALA A 392 2.57 -15.12 -6.53
CA ALA A 392 3.49 -14.88 -7.64
C ALA A 392 2.85 -15.16 -9.01
N THR A 393 2.00 -16.18 -9.10
CA THR A 393 1.25 -16.53 -10.30
C THR A 393 0.25 -15.43 -10.67
N ALA A 394 -0.52 -14.93 -9.70
CA ALA A 394 -1.47 -13.83 -9.92
C ALA A 394 -0.75 -12.54 -10.35
N LEU A 395 0.37 -12.21 -9.70
CA LEU A 395 1.23 -11.07 -10.06
C LEU A 395 1.79 -11.20 -11.48
N GLY A 396 2.15 -12.42 -11.87
CA GLY A 396 2.64 -12.76 -13.20
C GLY A 396 1.66 -12.40 -14.32
N ILE A 397 0.35 -12.42 -14.04
CA ILE A 397 -0.73 -12.02 -14.95
C ILE A 397 -1.02 -10.52 -14.78
N ALA A 398 -1.22 -10.05 -13.55
CA ALA A 398 -1.63 -8.69 -13.22
C ALA A 398 -0.64 -7.61 -13.69
N ARG A 399 0.66 -7.94 -13.80
CA ARG A 399 1.68 -7.00 -14.32
C ARG A 399 1.42 -6.54 -15.75
N PHE A 400 0.74 -7.35 -16.57
CA PHE A 400 0.41 -7.01 -17.95
C PHE A 400 -0.79 -6.06 -18.03
N ARG A 401 -1.41 -5.76 -16.89
CA ARG A 401 -2.54 -4.86 -16.73
C ARG A 401 -3.68 -5.18 -17.73
N PRO A 402 -4.21 -6.42 -17.74
CA PRO A 402 -5.27 -6.79 -18.68
C PRO A 402 -6.49 -5.88 -18.53
N ALA A 403 -7.12 -5.54 -19.66
CA ALA A 403 -8.36 -4.76 -19.64
C ALA A 403 -9.52 -5.55 -18.97
N ALA A 404 -9.54 -6.87 -19.18
CA ALA A 404 -10.49 -7.77 -18.56
C ALA A 404 -10.18 -7.93 -17.05
N PRO A 405 -11.21 -7.97 -16.18
CA PRO A 405 -11.09 -8.40 -14.80
C PRO A 405 -10.31 -9.72 -14.65
N LEU A 406 -9.46 -9.80 -13.63
CA LEU A 406 -8.72 -11.02 -13.29
C LEU A 406 -9.41 -11.69 -12.09
N VAL A 407 -10.21 -12.73 -12.35
CA VAL A 407 -10.88 -13.52 -11.32
C VAL A 407 -9.95 -14.65 -10.90
N VAL A 408 -9.49 -14.60 -9.65
CA VAL A 408 -8.46 -15.51 -9.14
C VAL A 408 -9.07 -16.52 -8.20
N MET A 409 -8.95 -17.82 -8.53
CA MET A 409 -9.38 -18.90 -7.64
C MET A 409 -8.21 -19.26 -6.72
N ALA A 410 -8.40 -19.09 -5.41
CA ALA A 410 -7.40 -19.44 -4.41
C ALA A 410 -7.92 -20.57 -3.50
N ASP A 411 -7.01 -21.39 -3.00
CA ASP A 411 -7.30 -22.55 -2.16
C ASP A 411 -7.37 -22.25 -0.65
N SER A 412 -7.13 -20.99 -0.27
CA SER A 412 -7.17 -20.55 1.12
C SER A 412 -7.62 -19.10 1.25
N GLU A 413 -8.30 -18.79 2.36
CA GLU A 413 -8.68 -17.41 2.66
C GLU A 413 -7.46 -16.51 2.89
N ASP A 414 -6.37 -17.06 3.43
CA ASP A 414 -5.11 -16.33 3.62
C ASP A 414 -4.57 -15.80 2.27
N LEU A 415 -4.54 -16.65 1.25
CA LEU A 415 -4.13 -16.24 -0.10
C LEU A 415 -5.12 -15.23 -0.70
N CYS A 416 -6.43 -15.43 -0.54
CA CYS A 416 -7.44 -14.45 -0.97
C CYS A 416 -7.18 -13.06 -0.37
N ARG A 417 -6.87 -12.99 0.93
CA ARG A 417 -6.58 -11.73 1.61
C ARG A 417 -5.26 -11.13 1.16
N ARG A 418 -4.20 -11.93 0.98
CA ARG A 418 -2.91 -11.44 0.43
C ARG A 418 -3.07 -10.82 -0.96
N LEU A 419 -3.94 -11.41 -1.79
CA LEU A 419 -4.24 -10.95 -3.15
C LEU A 419 -5.06 -9.64 -3.19
N ALA A 420 -5.66 -9.20 -2.08
CA ALA A 420 -6.52 -8.02 -2.08
C ALA A 420 -5.80 -6.71 -2.47
N VAL A 421 -4.46 -6.66 -2.35
CA VAL A 421 -3.63 -5.51 -2.78
C VAL A 421 -3.28 -5.54 -4.27
N VAL A 422 -3.51 -6.65 -4.98
CA VAL A 422 -3.04 -6.84 -6.35
C VAL A 422 -4.00 -6.19 -7.35
N TRP A 423 -3.48 -5.34 -8.23
CA TRP A 423 -4.29 -4.62 -9.21
C TRP A 423 -5.16 -5.55 -10.06
N GLY A 424 -6.43 -5.17 -10.24
CA GLY A 424 -7.37 -5.86 -11.13
C GLY A 424 -7.78 -7.26 -10.68
N VAL A 425 -7.26 -7.76 -9.55
CA VAL A 425 -7.56 -9.08 -9.01
C VAL A 425 -8.84 -9.04 -8.19
N SER A 426 -9.73 -10.01 -8.44
CA SER A 426 -10.87 -10.35 -7.59
C SER A 426 -10.71 -11.78 -7.11
N PRO A 427 -10.29 -12.00 -5.86
CA PRO A 427 -10.05 -13.33 -5.34
C PRO A 427 -11.37 -14.00 -4.93
N LEU A 428 -11.52 -15.27 -5.32
CA LEU A 428 -12.61 -16.16 -4.92
C LEU A 428 -12.00 -17.40 -4.27
N LEU A 429 -12.62 -17.84 -3.17
CA LEU A 429 -12.20 -19.06 -2.48
C LEU A 429 -12.79 -20.28 -3.19
N ALA A 430 -11.91 -21.17 -3.66
CA ALA A 430 -12.27 -22.45 -4.25
C ALA A 430 -11.69 -23.57 -3.38
N VAL A 431 -12.55 -24.23 -2.59
CA VAL A 431 -12.16 -25.23 -1.59
C VAL A 431 -11.93 -26.62 -2.22
N ALA A 432 -12.50 -26.87 -3.40
CA ALA A 432 -12.29 -28.10 -4.16
C ALA A 432 -10.99 -28.04 -4.99
N GLU A 433 -10.54 -29.18 -5.54
CA GLU A 433 -9.55 -29.17 -6.61
C GLU A 433 -9.99 -28.18 -7.71
N PHE A 434 -9.04 -27.43 -8.29
CA PHE A 434 -9.28 -26.39 -9.31
C PHE A 434 -9.78 -26.97 -10.64
N GLU A 435 -10.87 -27.74 -10.58
CA GLU A 435 -11.56 -28.29 -11.72
C GLU A 435 -12.10 -27.14 -12.58
N PRO A 436 -11.85 -27.16 -13.90
CA PRO A 436 -12.22 -26.05 -14.79
C PRO A 436 -13.69 -25.63 -14.73
N GLN A 437 -14.62 -26.60 -14.69
CA GLN A 437 -16.05 -26.30 -14.66
C GLN A 437 -16.48 -25.67 -13.34
N SER A 438 -15.97 -26.18 -12.22
CA SER A 438 -16.21 -25.60 -10.89
C SER A 438 -15.68 -24.17 -10.78
N CYS A 439 -14.49 -23.91 -11.33
CA CYS A 439 -13.93 -22.55 -11.40
C CYS A 439 -14.78 -21.63 -12.30
N LEU A 440 -15.19 -22.11 -13.47
CA LEU A 440 -16.04 -21.35 -14.39
C LEU A 440 -17.37 -20.99 -13.74
N TYR A 441 -18.01 -21.92 -13.03
CA TYR A 441 -19.26 -21.68 -12.32
C TYR A 441 -19.13 -20.56 -11.29
N LEU A 442 -18.14 -20.66 -10.39
CA LEU A 442 -17.90 -19.64 -9.36
C LEU A 442 -17.59 -18.27 -9.98
N ALA A 443 -16.74 -18.23 -11.01
CA ALA A 443 -16.40 -17.00 -11.70
C ALA A 443 -17.61 -16.39 -12.40
N SER A 444 -18.41 -17.21 -13.08
CA SER A 444 -19.59 -16.77 -13.82
C SER A 444 -20.63 -16.17 -12.88
N HIS A 445 -20.92 -16.84 -11.77
CA HIS A 445 -21.83 -16.33 -10.75
C HIS A 445 -21.36 -14.97 -10.21
N TRP A 446 -20.07 -14.85 -9.86
CA TRP A 446 -19.50 -13.59 -9.37
C TRP A 446 -19.56 -12.48 -10.43
N LEU A 447 -19.16 -12.76 -11.68
CA LEU A 447 -19.16 -11.79 -12.77
C LEU A 447 -20.56 -11.27 -13.08
N CYS A 448 -21.56 -12.17 -13.12
CA CYS A 448 -22.96 -11.81 -13.31
C CYS A 448 -23.48 -10.96 -12.14
N ALA A 449 -23.19 -11.35 -10.90
CA ALA A 449 -23.61 -10.61 -9.69
C ALA A 449 -23.01 -9.19 -9.63
N GLN A 450 -21.79 -9.00 -10.13
CA GLN A 450 -21.18 -7.67 -10.23
C GLN A 450 -21.64 -6.87 -11.47
N GLY A 451 -22.42 -7.48 -12.37
CA GLY A 451 -22.82 -6.88 -13.65
C GLY A 451 -21.66 -6.70 -14.64
N LEU A 452 -20.59 -7.49 -14.49
CA LEU A 452 -19.39 -7.43 -15.33
C LEU A 452 -19.49 -8.34 -16.58
N ALA A 453 -20.37 -9.35 -16.55
CA ALA A 453 -20.62 -10.25 -17.66
C ALA A 453 -22.09 -10.72 -17.71
N GLN A 454 -22.50 -11.26 -18.85
CA GLN A 454 -23.78 -11.94 -19.05
C GLN A 454 -23.55 -13.39 -19.51
N PRO A 455 -24.53 -14.31 -19.32
CA PRO A 455 -24.44 -15.66 -19.87
C PRO A 455 -24.11 -15.66 -21.37
N GLY A 456 -23.17 -16.51 -21.77
CA GLY A 456 -22.66 -16.60 -23.13
C GLY A 456 -21.47 -15.69 -23.45
N ASP A 457 -21.14 -14.72 -22.59
CA ASP A 457 -19.95 -13.87 -22.79
C ASP A 457 -18.65 -14.71 -22.75
N PRO A 458 -17.64 -14.37 -23.59
CA PRO A 458 -16.38 -15.11 -23.62
C PRO A 458 -15.52 -14.81 -22.39
N VAL A 459 -14.90 -15.84 -21.83
CA VAL A 459 -13.88 -15.75 -20.79
C VAL A 459 -12.65 -16.56 -21.19
N VAL A 460 -11.48 -16.17 -20.70
CA VAL A 460 -10.22 -16.91 -20.88
C VAL A 460 -9.85 -17.54 -19.56
N MET A 461 -9.68 -18.86 -19.53
CA MET A 461 -9.27 -19.59 -18.33
C MET A 461 -7.83 -20.11 -18.49
N LEU A 462 -7.01 -19.89 -17.46
CA LEU A 462 -5.75 -20.60 -17.28
C LEU A 462 -6.01 -21.92 -16.55
N SER A 463 -5.37 -23.00 -16.99
CA SER A 463 -5.44 -24.30 -16.34
C SER A 463 -4.12 -25.07 -16.45
N THR A 464 -4.02 -26.16 -15.69
CA THR A 464 -2.88 -27.10 -15.69
C THR A 464 -3.26 -28.37 -16.42
N SER A 465 -2.44 -28.78 -17.41
CA SER A 465 -2.63 -30.02 -18.17
C SER A 465 -2.14 -31.23 -17.37
N GLY A 466 -2.98 -31.71 -16.44
CA GLY A 466 -2.77 -32.95 -15.70
C GLY A 466 -2.88 -32.82 -14.19
N ALA A 467 -2.82 -33.96 -13.49
CA ALA A 467 -2.96 -34.07 -12.03
C ALA A 467 -1.76 -33.50 -11.23
N ALA A 468 -0.76 -32.93 -11.89
CA ALA A 468 0.42 -32.38 -11.24
C ALA A 468 0.15 -30.94 -10.76
N GLN A 469 0.46 -30.69 -9.48
CA GLN A 469 0.42 -29.38 -8.81
C GLN A 469 1.48 -28.40 -9.37
N GLY A 470 1.36 -28.02 -10.64
CA GLY A 470 2.30 -27.16 -11.37
C GLY A 470 1.74 -25.78 -11.71
N ALA A 471 2.59 -24.93 -12.31
CA ALA A 471 2.17 -23.67 -12.90
C ALA A 471 1.23 -23.90 -14.10
N ALA A 472 0.31 -22.98 -14.36
CA ALA A 472 -0.59 -23.05 -15.51
C ALA A 472 0.20 -23.20 -16.82
N ASP A 473 -0.21 -24.13 -17.67
CA ASP A 473 0.42 -24.46 -18.95
C ASP A 473 -0.58 -24.47 -20.12
N THR A 474 -1.88 -24.32 -19.81
CA THR A 474 -2.98 -24.42 -20.77
C THR A 474 -3.87 -23.18 -20.72
N LEU A 475 -4.38 -22.78 -21.88
CA LEU A 475 -5.38 -21.72 -22.03
C LEU A 475 -6.64 -22.29 -22.68
N GLN A 476 -7.80 -21.97 -22.10
CA GLN A 476 -9.09 -22.35 -22.63
C GLN A 476 -9.96 -21.11 -22.82
N VAL A 477 -10.68 -21.06 -23.94
CA VAL A 477 -11.75 -20.08 -24.15
C VAL A 477 -13.04 -20.76 -23.73
N MET A 478 -13.71 -20.20 -22.74
CA MET A 478 -14.99 -20.69 -22.23
C MET A 478 -16.05 -19.61 -22.35
N ARG A 479 -17.28 -19.93 -21.99
CA ARG A 479 -18.38 -18.96 -21.95
C ARG A 479 -18.96 -18.92 -20.55
N VAL A 480 -19.34 -17.73 -20.10
CA VAL A 480 -20.07 -17.55 -18.84
C VAL A 480 -21.34 -18.41 -18.88
N ASP A 481 -21.54 -19.20 -17.84
CA ASP A 481 -22.74 -20.02 -17.63
C ASP A 481 -23.32 -19.71 -16.26
N ASN A 482 -24.65 -19.63 -16.17
CA ASN A 482 -25.36 -19.26 -14.95
C ASN A 482 -26.34 -20.37 -14.52
N SER A 483 -26.18 -21.58 -15.08
CA SER A 483 -27.00 -22.76 -14.79
C SER A 483 -26.43 -23.66 -13.69
#